data_AF-A0A1Y4TIK1-F1
#
_entry.id   AF-A0A1Y4TIK1-F1
#
_cell.length_a   1.000
_cell.length_b   1.000
_cell.length_c   1.000
_cell.angle_alpha   90.00
_cell.angle_beta   90.00
_cell.angle_gamma   90.00
#
_symmetry.space_group_name_H-M   'P 1'
#
loop_
_entity.id
_entity.type
_entity.pdbx_description
1 polymer ?
#
loop_
_entity_poly.entity_id
_entity_poly.type
_entity_poly.pdbx_seq_one_letter_code
_entity_poly.pdbx_strand_id
1 'polypeptide(L)'
;MIAPLTGPAPLGPNAGALAATIAVNHRLYADCPAFCRTFLTSEGGLVQLRGDGALAAGPADSEELAGFLTFAGVRALRSDGAMPEGWRAGEPVCQLALTGSLPALPAPQGARLSEEPSPRLAALLQPGLTGEEQDNFYADLCTRRNHGQGALVTAVEEGGGPLGCAALLLEPGTRTGVLTAVAVAPAARDRGLGRWLVAELCRPYGGWRLLLECAPALTAFYGPLGFTQPNDIPAPRWWVPADRENCKT
;
A
#
# COMPACT_ATOMS: atom_id res chain seq x y z
N MET A 1 24.14 0.62 12.98
CA MET A 1 24.45 0.97 11.59
C MET A 1 23.36 0.41 10.69
N ILE A 2 22.61 1.27 10.02
CA ILE A 2 21.69 0.88 8.94
C ILE A 2 22.51 0.27 7.79
N ALA A 3 22.21 -0.97 7.43
CA ALA A 3 22.96 -1.74 6.43
C ALA A 3 22.05 -2.29 5.33
N PRO A 4 22.53 -2.49 4.09
CA PRO A 4 21.74 -3.12 3.05
C PRO A 4 21.20 -4.48 3.50
N LEU A 5 19.91 -4.73 3.24
CA LEU A 5 19.31 -6.02 3.54
C LEU A 5 19.82 -7.07 2.54
N THR A 6 20.51 -8.08 3.04
CA THR A 6 20.95 -9.24 2.26
C THR A 6 20.07 -10.44 2.57
N GLY A 7 19.23 -10.85 1.62
CA GLY A 7 18.31 -11.98 1.77
C GLY A 7 16.88 -11.58 2.12
N PRO A 8 16.00 -12.53 2.48
CA PRO A 8 14.59 -12.25 2.69
C PRO A 8 14.36 -11.31 3.88
N ALA A 9 13.34 -10.46 3.78
CA ALA A 9 12.93 -9.60 4.88
C ALA A 9 12.45 -10.44 6.08
N PRO A 10 12.95 -10.19 7.30
CA PRO A 10 12.56 -10.94 8.49
C PRO A 10 11.18 -10.47 8.97
N LEU A 11 10.13 -11.10 8.46
CA LEU A 11 8.75 -10.81 8.88
C LEU A 11 8.29 -11.71 10.03
N GLY A 12 7.80 -11.09 11.10
CA GLY A 12 7.05 -11.79 12.13
C GLY A 12 5.60 -12.11 11.69
N PRO A 13 4.90 -13.01 12.42
CA PRO A 13 3.52 -13.41 12.09
C PRO A 13 2.50 -12.25 12.20
N ASN A 14 2.83 -11.19 12.95
CA ASN A 14 1.99 -10.01 13.12
C ASN A 14 2.54 -8.78 12.37
N ALA A 15 3.30 -9.00 11.29
CA ALA A 15 3.85 -7.93 10.48
C ALA A 15 2.74 -6.95 10.02
N GLY A 16 2.99 -5.66 10.20
CA GLY A 16 2.09 -4.60 9.75
C GLY A 16 2.08 -4.41 8.24
N ALA A 17 1.21 -3.50 7.77
CA ALA A 17 1.06 -3.20 6.34
C ALA A 17 2.38 -2.73 5.72
N LEU A 18 3.16 -1.92 6.43
CA LEU A 18 4.46 -1.42 5.98
C LEU A 18 5.49 -2.54 5.85
N ALA A 19 5.62 -3.39 6.88
CA ALA A 19 6.55 -4.52 6.86
C ALA A 19 6.25 -5.47 5.70
N ALA A 20 4.98 -5.86 5.51
CA ALA A 20 4.54 -6.68 4.38
C ALA A 20 4.84 -5.99 3.04
N THR A 21 4.58 -4.68 2.95
CA THR A 21 4.87 -3.90 1.74
C THR A 21 6.35 -3.89 1.39
N ILE A 22 7.21 -3.63 2.37
CA ILE A 22 8.66 -3.61 2.20
C ILE A 22 9.17 -4.98 1.74
N ALA A 23 8.71 -6.06 2.38
CA ALA A 23 9.11 -7.43 2.06
C ALA A 23 8.76 -7.83 0.64
N VAL A 24 7.52 -7.57 0.20
CA VAL A 24 7.07 -7.90 -1.16
C VAL A 24 7.86 -7.10 -2.19
N ASN A 25 8.05 -5.80 -1.97
CA ASN A 25 8.87 -4.97 -2.86
C ASN A 25 10.31 -5.45 -2.92
N HIS A 26 10.90 -5.81 -1.78
CA HIS A 26 12.25 -6.34 -1.74
C HIS A 26 12.35 -7.64 -2.53
N ARG A 27 11.37 -8.54 -2.40
CA ARG A 27 11.34 -9.79 -3.14
C ARG A 27 11.26 -9.60 -4.66
N LEU A 28 10.56 -8.57 -5.15
CA LEU A 28 10.46 -8.29 -6.59
C LEU A 28 11.66 -7.53 -7.12
N TYR A 29 12.18 -6.58 -6.33
CA TYR A 29 13.02 -5.50 -6.84
C TYR A 29 14.36 -5.37 -6.12
N ALA A 30 14.77 -6.34 -5.31
CA ALA A 30 16.10 -6.34 -4.68
C ALA A 30 17.23 -6.18 -5.70
N ASP A 31 17.08 -6.80 -6.88
CA ASP A 31 18.06 -6.75 -7.97
C ASP A 31 17.88 -5.51 -8.88
N CYS A 32 16.90 -4.65 -8.58
CA CYS A 32 16.58 -3.44 -9.33
C CYS A 32 16.66 -2.21 -8.42
N PRO A 33 17.87 -1.75 -8.06
CA PRO A 33 18.06 -0.67 -7.09
C PRO A 33 17.49 0.68 -7.53
N ALA A 34 17.14 0.82 -8.82
CA ALA A 34 16.40 1.97 -9.34
C ALA A 34 14.95 2.04 -8.84
N PHE A 35 14.32 0.89 -8.57
CA PHE A 35 12.93 0.82 -8.08
C PHE A 35 12.88 1.00 -6.56
N CYS A 36 13.65 0.21 -5.82
CA CYS A 36 13.76 0.35 -4.38
C CYS A 36 15.08 -0.21 -3.85
N ARG A 37 15.49 0.27 -2.68
CA ARG A 37 16.59 -0.30 -1.90
C ARG A 37 16.14 -0.53 -0.48
N THR A 38 16.31 -1.75 0.03
CA THR A 38 15.90 -2.13 1.38
C THR A 38 17.12 -2.27 2.28
N PHE A 39 16.97 -1.81 3.52
CA PHE A 39 18.01 -1.76 4.55
C PHE A 39 17.44 -2.31 5.85
N LEU A 40 18.33 -2.85 6.69
CA LEU A 40 18.06 -3.30 8.05
C LEU A 40 18.62 -2.26 9.02
N THR A 41 17.84 -1.86 10.02
CA THR A 41 18.28 -0.96 11.09
C THR A 41 19.08 -1.72 12.15
N SER A 42 19.83 -1.00 13.00
CA SER A 42 20.53 -1.60 14.15
C SER A 42 19.62 -2.41 15.06
N GLU A 43 18.36 -1.99 15.15
CA GLU A 43 17.38 -2.52 16.09
C GLU A 43 16.50 -3.62 15.46
N GLY A 44 16.76 -4.00 14.21
CA GLY A 44 16.04 -5.05 13.50
C GLY A 44 14.77 -4.60 12.77
N GLY A 45 14.56 -3.30 12.61
CA GLY A 45 13.56 -2.74 11.71
C GLY A 45 14.03 -2.71 10.25
N LEU A 46 13.11 -2.40 9.35
CA LEU A 46 13.34 -2.31 7.91
C LEU A 46 13.15 -0.88 7.43
N VAL A 47 14.01 -0.43 6.52
CA VAL A 47 13.87 0.85 5.81
C VAL A 47 13.96 0.59 4.31
N GLN A 48 13.02 1.10 3.54
CA GLN A 48 13.02 1.00 2.08
C GLN A 48 12.97 2.38 1.44
N LEU A 49 13.99 2.70 0.63
CA LEU A 49 14.05 3.92 -0.17
C LEU A 49 13.34 3.70 -1.51
N ARG A 50 12.48 4.65 -1.92
CA ARG A 50 11.79 4.67 -3.22
C ARG A 50 11.64 6.12 -3.70
N GLY A 51 12.39 6.50 -4.74
CA GLY A 51 12.47 7.89 -5.17
C GLY A 51 12.99 8.80 -4.05
N ASP A 52 12.28 9.88 -3.78
CA ASP A 52 12.53 10.81 -2.67
C ASP A 52 11.72 10.47 -1.40
N GLY A 53 11.04 9.33 -1.37
CA GLY A 53 10.28 8.83 -0.21
C GLY A 53 10.93 7.60 0.43
N ALA A 54 10.52 7.30 1.66
CA ALA A 54 10.89 6.07 2.35
C ALA A 54 9.71 5.43 3.09
N LEU A 55 9.77 4.11 3.22
CA LEU A 55 8.97 3.33 4.16
C LEU A 55 9.87 2.81 5.27
N ALA A 56 9.44 2.84 6.53
CA ALA A 56 10.15 2.16 7.61
C ALA A 56 9.18 1.35 8.47
N ALA A 57 9.54 0.09 8.76
CA ALA A 57 8.73 -0.79 9.59
C ALA A 57 9.54 -1.34 10.77
N GLY A 58 8.98 -1.27 11.97
CA GLY A 58 9.62 -1.74 13.19
C GLY A 58 10.58 -0.72 13.83
N PRO A 59 11.39 -1.17 14.81
CA PRO A 59 12.24 -0.30 15.61
C PRO A 59 13.42 0.28 14.81
N ALA A 60 13.79 1.51 15.15
CA ALA A 60 14.93 2.21 14.61
C ALA A 60 15.37 3.29 15.60
N ASP A 61 16.69 3.44 15.76
CA ASP A 61 17.26 4.56 16.47
C ASP A 61 16.94 5.88 15.74
N SER A 62 16.44 6.88 16.46
CA SER A 62 15.90 8.10 15.87
C SER A 62 16.96 8.99 15.22
N GLU A 63 18.16 9.05 15.81
CA GLU A 63 19.27 9.87 15.31
C GLU A 63 19.90 9.21 14.08
N GLU A 64 20.16 7.91 14.16
CA GLU A 64 20.67 7.11 13.05
C GLU A 64 19.74 7.15 11.84
N LEU A 65 18.43 6.96 12.06
CA LEU A 65 17.43 7.01 11.02
C LEU A 65 17.38 8.41 10.37
N ALA A 66 17.41 9.49 11.17
CA ALA A 66 17.42 10.85 10.64
C ALA A 66 18.66 11.13 9.77
N GLY A 67 19.84 10.73 10.24
CA GLY A 67 21.10 10.87 9.49
C GLY A 67 21.07 10.10 8.16
N PHE A 68 20.60 8.85 8.18
CA PHE A 68 20.47 8.02 6.98
C PHE A 68 19.48 8.60 5.97
N LEU A 69 18.29 9.03 6.42
CA LEU A 69 17.27 9.62 5.55
C LEU A 69 17.72 10.94 4.94
N THR A 70 18.44 11.76 5.71
CA THR A 70 19.03 13.03 5.23
C THR A 70 20.07 12.76 4.16
N PHE A 71 20.99 11.82 4.41
CA PHE A 71 22.00 11.40 3.43
C PHE A 71 21.36 10.85 2.15
N ALA A 72 20.27 10.09 2.27
CA ALA A 72 19.53 9.53 1.15
C ALA A 72 18.64 10.56 0.41
N GLY A 73 18.53 11.80 0.91
CA GLY A 73 17.71 12.85 0.30
C GLY A 73 16.20 12.61 0.44
N VAL A 74 15.77 11.87 1.46
CA VAL A 74 14.35 11.54 1.68
C VAL A 74 13.58 12.76 2.17
N ARG A 75 12.43 13.02 1.56
CA ARG A 75 11.55 14.16 1.83
C ARG A 75 10.28 13.79 2.59
N ALA A 76 9.89 12.51 2.56
CA ALA A 76 8.76 12.00 3.29
C ALA A 76 9.04 10.55 3.73
N LEU A 77 8.72 10.27 4.98
CA LEU A 77 8.83 8.94 5.56
C LEU A 77 7.44 8.48 6.00
N ARG A 78 7.10 7.26 5.64
CA ARG A 78 5.96 6.55 6.23
C ARG A 78 6.47 5.47 7.16
N SER A 79 6.14 5.55 8.45
CA SER A 79 6.67 4.60 9.43
C SER A 79 5.68 4.22 10.53
N ASP A 80 5.72 2.95 10.96
CA ASP A 80 5.05 2.43 12.16
C ASP A 80 5.95 2.42 13.41
N GLY A 81 7.18 2.94 13.28
CA GLY A 81 8.17 3.08 14.35
C GLY A 81 8.29 4.50 14.89
N ALA A 82 9.43 4.79 15.49
CA ALA A 82 9.73 6.09 16.10
C ALA A 82 9.84 7.21 15.04
N MET A 83 9.56 8.45 15.48
CA MET A 83 9.81 9.64 14.69
C MET A 83 11.33 9.89 14.59
N PRO A 84 11.90 10.12 13.40
CA PRO A 84 13.30 10.52 13.28
C PRO A 84 13.56 11.88 13.93
N GLU A 85 14.76 12.10 14.46
CA GLU A 85 15.13 13.38 15.06
C GLU A 85 15.09 14.53 14.03
N GLY A 86 14.52 15.67 14.41
CA GLY A 86 14.39 16.83 13.52
C GLY A 86 13.26 16.72 12.48
N TRP A 87 12.43 15.68 12.57
CA TRP A 87 11.24 15.51 11.74
C TRP A 87 9.98 15.91 12.51
N ARG A 88 8.89 16.14 11.78
CA ARG A 88 7.56 16.46 12.34
C ARG A 88 6.48 15.59 11.71
N ALA A 89 5.36 15.47 12.41
CA ALA A 89 4.19 14.76 11.90
C ALA A 89 3.70 15.39 10.58
N GLY A 90 3.47 14.53 9.60
CA GLY A 90 2.77 14.85 8.37
C GLY A 90 1.27 14.60 8.50
N GLU A 91 0.65 14.18 7.40
CA GLU A 91 -0.79 13.92 7.37
C GLU A 91 -1.18 12.70 8.24
N PRO A 92 -2.33 12.74 8.91
CA PRO A 92 -2.82 11.61 9.68
C PRO A 92 -3.21 10.45 8.74
N VAL A 93 -2.88 9.24 9.15
CA VAL A 93 -3.29 8.01 8.48
C VAL A 93 -3.84 7.03 9.49
N CYS A 94 -4.86 6.28 9.08
CA CYS A 94 -5.44 5.18 9.85
C CYS A 94 -5.04 3.87 9.20
N GLN A 95 -4.66 2.89 10.02
CA GLN A 95 -4.55 1.50 9.58
C GLN A 95 -5.78 0.74 10.03
N LEU A 96 -6.34 -0.06 9.11
CA LEU A 96 -7.41 -0.98 9.42
C LEU A 96 -6.99 -2.40 9.05
N ALA A 97 -7.57 -3.36 9.74
CA ALA A 97 -7.37 -4.77 9.55
C ALA A 97 -8.72 -5.49 9.47
N LEU A 98 -8.76 -6.55 8.69
CA LEU A 98 -9.82 -7.53 8.66
C LEU A 98 -9.21 -8.91 8.89
N THR A 99 -9.73 -9.58 9.92
CA THR A 99 -9.47 -11.00 10.21
C THR A 99 -10.81 -11.73 10.13
N GLY A 100 -11.06 -12.43 9.02
CA GLY A 100 -12.34 -13.11 8.80
C GLY A 100 -12.79 -13.06 7.35
N SER A 101 -14.08 -13.26 7.13
CA SER A 101 -14.70 -13.19 5.81
C SER A 101 -15.33 -11.82 5.56
N LEU A 102 -15.24 -11.35 4.32
CA LEU A 102 -15.99 -10.19 3.87
C LEU A 102 -17.47 -10.55 3.68
N PRO A 103 -18.39 -9.59 3.85
CA PRO A 103 -19.78 -9.79 3.47
C PRO A 103 -19.89 -10.01 1.95
N ALA A 104 -20.80 -10.90 1.54
CA ALA A 104 -21.18 -11.01 0.13
C ALA A 104 -22.03 -9.79 -0.25
N LEU A 105 -21.55 -9.00 -1.20
CA LEU A 105 -22.27 -7.82 -1.70
C LEU A 105 -22.82 -8.10 -3.10
N PRO A 106 -24.06 -7.68 -3.42
CA PRO A 106 -24.57 -7.80 -4.77
C PRO A 106 -23.79 -6.89 -5.72
N ALA A 107 -23.61 -7.34 -6.96
CA ALA A 107 -23.01 -6.52 -8.01
C ALA A 107 -23.89 -5.28 -8.26
N PRO A 108 -23.31 -4.06 -8.29
CA PRO A 108 -24.06 -2.87 -8.66
C PRO A 108 -24.62 -2.95 -10.09
N GLN A 109 -25.79 -2.36 -10.31
CA GLN A 109 -26.47 -2.39 -11.61
C GLN A 109 -25.55 -1.89 -12.73
N GLY A 110 -25.47 -2.63 -13.83
CA GLY A 110 -24.68 -2.29 -15.02
C GLY A 110 -23.17 -2.45 -14.87
N ALA A 111 -22.70 -3.04 -13.77
CA ALA A 111 -21.30 -3.35 -13.55
C ALA A 111 -21.04 -4.85 -13.61
N ARG A 112 -19.95 -5.23 -14.27
CA ARG A 112 -19.40 -6.60 -14.24
C ARG A 112 -17.90 -6.56 -13.98
N LEU A 113 -17.36 -7.68 -13.49
CA LEU A 113 -15.92 -7.83 -13.39
C LEU A 113 -15.31 -8.07 -14.78
N SER A 114 -14.14 -7.49 -15.02
CA SER A 114 -13.31 -7.76 -16.19
C SER A 114 -12.18 -8.71 -15.81
N GLU A 115 -11.95 -9.73 -16.63
CA GLU A 115 -10.80 -10.63 -16.52
C GLU A 115 -9.50 -9.96 -16.99
N GLU A 116 -9.62 -8.97 -17.88
CA GLU A 116 -8.53 -8.19 -18.41
C GLU A 116 -8.49 -6.80 -17.75
N PRO A 117 -7.48 -6.50 -16.92
CA PRO A 117 -7.31 -5.15 -16.40
C PRO A 117 -6.94 -4.19 -17.52
N SER A 118 -7.64 -3.06 -17.60
CA SER A 118 -7.41 -2.04 -18.62
C SER A 118 -6.16 -1.21 -18.29
N PRO A 119 -5.33 -0.81 -19.27
CA PRO A 119 -4.29 0.20 -19.07
C PRO A 119 -4.83 1.52 -18.50
N ARG A 120 -6.11 1.85 -18.80
CA ARG A 120 -6.80 3.04 -18.28
C ARG A 120 -7.00 3.03 -16.75
N LEU A 121 -6.76 1.90 -16.10
CA LEU A 121 -6.78 1.79 -14.63
C LEU A 121 -5.67 2.60 -13.97
N ALA A 122 -4.51 2.75 -14.63
CA ALA A 122 -3.40 3.54 -14.09
C ALA A 122 -3.85 4.96 -13.77
N ALA A 123 -4.57 5.60 -14.70
CA ALA A 123 -5.13 6.93 -14.53
C ALA A 123 -6.22 7.02 -13.44
N LEU A 124 -6.95 5.93 -13.17
CA LEU A 124 -7.94 5.89 -12.08
C LEU A 124 -7.27 5.73 -10.71
N LEU A 125 -6.27 4.85 -10.62
CA LEU A 125 -5.57 4.54 -9.37
C LEU A 125 -4.63 5.65 -8.95
N GLN A 126 -3.98 6.30 -9.92
CA GLN A 126 -3.06 7.39 -9.67
C GLN A 126 -3.36 8.54 -10.64
N PRO A 127 -4.35 9.38 -10.28
CA PRO A 127 -4.67 10.57 -11.06
C PRO A 127 -3.44 11.47 -11.18
N GLY A 128 -3.15 11.95 -12.39
CA GLY A 128 -2.02 12.84 -12.66
C GLY A 128 -0.80 12.16 -13.27
N LEU A 129 -0.72 10.83 -13.30
CA LEU A 129 0.28 10.14 -14.11
C LEU A 129 0.10 10.45 -15.60
N THR A 130 1.20 10.61 -16.33
CA THR A 130 1.20 10.91 -17.76
C THR A 130 2.08 9.92 -18.53
N GLY A 131 1.66 9.57 -19.76
CA GLY A 131 2.45 8.77 -20.71
C GLY A 131 3.17 7.58 -20.09
N GLU A 132 4.51 7.64 -20.11
CA GLU A 132 5.42 6.62 -19.58
C GLU A 132 5.17 6.27 -18.10
N GLU A 133 4.72 7.23 -17.28
CA GLU A 133 4.45 6.97 -15.87
C GLU A 133 3.23 6.05 -15.69
N GLN A 134 2.22 6.18 -16.56
CA GLN A 134 1.06 5.27 -16.58
C GLN A 134 1.49 3.87 -17.02
N ASP A 135 2.34 3.78 -18.04
CA ASP A 135 2.85 2.51 -18.56
C ASP A 135 3.71 1.79 -17.51
N ASN A 136 4.57 2.52 -16.81
CA ASN A 136 5.40 2.00 -15.72
C ASN A 136 4.55 1.51 -14.53
N PHE A 137 3.52 2.27 -14.15
CA PHE A 137 2.59 1.85 -13.10
C PHE A 137 1.81 0.59 -13.50
N TYR A 138 1.33 0.53 -14.74
CA TYR A 138 0.62 -0.65 -15.24
C TYR A 138 1.55 -1.87 -15.34
N ALA A 139 2.81 -1.69 -15.75
CA ALA A 139 3.82 -2.73 -15.80
C ALA A 139 4.17 -3.26 -14.39
N ASP A 140 4.25 -2.39 -13.38
CA ASP A 140 4.44 -2.79 -11.97
C ASP A 140 3.27 -3.67 -11.47
N LEU A 141 2.01 -3.27 -11.75
CA LEU A 141 0.84 -4.09 -11.41
C LEU A 141 0.87 -5.46 -12.09
N CYS A 142 1.20 -5.50 -13.38
CA CYS A 142 1.34 -6.75 -14.14
C CYS A 142 2.44 -7.64 -13.55
N THR A 143 3.59 -7.07 -13.23
CA THR A 143 4.74 -7.77 -12.64
C THR A 143 4.33 -8.40 -11.31
N ARG A 144 3.72 -7.62 -10.40
CA ARG A 144 3.24 -8.14 -9.11
C ARG A 144 2.26 -9.29 -9.29
N ARG A 145 1.29 -9.15 -10.19
CA ARG A 145 0.29 -10.20 -10.47
C ARG A 145 0.95 -11.47 -11.02
N ASN A 146 1.84 -11.34 -11.99
CA ASN A 146 2.52 -12.47 -12.63
C ASN A 146 3.45 -13.21 -11.67
N HIS A 147 4.01 -12.51 -10.67
CA HIS A 147 4.82 -13.10 -9.61
C HIS A 147 4.01 -13.61 -8.40
N GLY A 148 2.67 -13.58 -8.46
CA GLY A 148 1.80 -14.04 -7.38
C GLY A 148 1.82 -13.14 -6.13
N GLN A 149 2.27 -11.89 -6.29
CA GLN A 149 2.47 -10.91 -5.21
C GLN A 149 1.52 -9.73 -5.30
N GLY A 150 0.55 -9.78 -6.22
CA GLY A 150 -0.53 -8.83 -6.30
C GLY A 150 -1.79 -9.44 -6.87
N ALA A 151 -2.92 -8.85 -6.54
CA ALA A 151 -4.22 -9.14 -7.13
C ALA A 151 -4.91 -7.84 -7.52
N LEU A 152 -5.69 -7.90 -8.59
CA LEU A 152 -6.38 -6.74 -9.15
C LEU A 152 -7.73 -7.21 -9.67
N VAL A 153 -8.80 -6.51 -9.28
CA VAL A 153 -10.12 -6.67 -9.89
C VAL A 153 -10.54 -5.35 -10.50
N THR A 154 -11.23 -5.44 -11.64
CA THR A 154 -11.69 -4.29 -12.40
C THR A 154 -13.18 -4.43 -12.66
N ALA A 155 -13.94 -3.37 -12.39
CA ALA A 155 -15.32 -3.24 -12.80
C ALA A 155 -15.40 -2.48 -14.11
N VAL A 156 -16.21 -2.98 -15.04
CA VAL A 156 -16.55 -2.31 -16.31
C VAL A 156 -18.06 -2.21 -16.48
N GLU A 157 -18.50 -1.23 -17.25
CA GLU A 157 -19.87 -1.15 -17.76
C GLU A 157 -20.16 -2.32 -18.71
N GLU A 158 -21.44 -2.56 -18.99
CA GLU A 158 -21.83 -3.56 -19.99
C GLU A 158 -21.18 -3.30 -21.36
N GLY A 159 -21.00 -2.02 -21.72
CA GLY A 159 -20.29 -1.59 -22.94
C GLY A 159 -18.76 -1.59 -22.86
N GLY A 160 -18.16 -2.04 -21.75
CA GLY A 160 -16.71 -2.20 -21.60
C GLY A 160 -15.93 -0.99 -21.06
N GLY A 161 -16.61 0.11 -20.71
CA GLY A 161 -15.96 1.28 -20.09
C GLY A 161 -15.52 1.00 -18.64
N PRO A 162 -14.33 1.44 -18.18
CA PRO A 162 -13.87 1.19 -16.82
C PRO A 162 -14.69 1.98 -15.79
N LEU A 163 -15.24 1.29 -14.80
CA LEU A 163 -16.01 1.88 -13.69
C LEU A 163 -15.16 2.06 -12.44
N GLY A 164 -14.21 1.15 -12.19
CA GLY A 164 -13.36 1.18 -11.02
C GLY A 164 -12.49 -0.05 -10.90
N CYS A 165 -11.62 -0.06 -9.91
CA CYS A 165 -10.76 -1.19 -9.59
C CYS A 165 -10.34 -1.19 -8.12
N ALA A 166 -9.83 -2.33 -7.68
CA ALA A 166 -9.18 -2.47 -6.39
C ALA A 166 -7.96 -3.40 -6.52
N ALA A 167 -6.89 -3.10 -5.79
CA ALA A 167 -5.61 -3.82 -5.85
C ALA A 167 -5.13 -4.24 -4.46
N LEU A 168 -4.63 -5.48 -4.37
CA LEU A 168 -3.93 -6.03 -3.22
C LEU A 168 -2.46 -6.22 -3.57
N LEU A 169 -1.60 -5.98 -2.59
CA LEU A 169 -0.28 -6.56 -2.48
C LEU A 169 -0.38 -7.81 -1.61
N LEU A 170 0.29 -8.89 -1.99
CA LEU A 170 0.20 -10.17 -1.29
C LEU A 170 1.58 -10.57 -0.77
N GLU A 171 1.65 -10.88 0.52
CA GLU A 171 2.79 -11.53 1.16
C GLU A 171 2.39 -12.95 1.57
N PRO A 172 2.62 -13.96 0.71
CA PRO A 172 2.18 -15.33 0.96
C PRO A 172 2.84 -15.97 2.18
N GLY A 173 4.07 -15.58 2.53
CA GLY A 173 4.80 -16.17 3.65
C GLY A 173 4.11 -15.95 5.00
N THR A 174 3.48 -14.80 5.17
CA THR A 174 2.71 -14.45 6.38
C THR A 174 1.19 -14.50 6.17
N ARG A 175 0.73 -14.89 4.97
CA ARG A 175 -0.69 -14.84 4.56
C ARG A 175 -1.31 -13.46 4.84
N THR A 176 -0.57 -12.42 4.47
CA THR A 176 -0.99 -11.03 4.62
C THR A 176 -1.31 -10.42 3.25
N GLY A 177 -2.46 -9.77 3.13
CA GLY A 177 -2.82 -8.96 1.98
C GLY A 177 -2.88 -7.50 2.38
N VAL A 178 -2.26 -6.59 1.63
CA VAL A 178 -2.35 -5.14 1.85
C VAL A 178 -3.16 -4.52 0.72
N LEU A 179 -4.31 -3.92 1.04
CA LEU A 179 -5.11 -3.17 0.08
C LEU A 179 -4.40 -1.86 -0.23
N THR A 180 -3.74 -1.82 -1.39
CA THR A 180 -2.90 -0.71 -1.80
C THR A 180 -3.68 0.36 -2.55
N ALA A 181 -4.77 -0.01 -3.22
CA ALA A 181 -5.56 0.95 -3.97
C ALA A 181 -7.02 0.52 -4.17
N VAL A 182 -7.92 1.49 -4.13
CA VAL A 182 -9.32 1.37 -4.53
C VAL A 182 -9.70 2.66 -5.24
N ALA A 183 -10.14 2.56 -6.49
CA ALA A 183 -10.59 3.71 -7.25
C ALA A 183 -11.92 3.43 -7.95
N VAL A 184 -12.80 4.42 -7.93
CA VAL A 184 -14.07 4.41 -8.66
C VAL A 184 -14.15 5.69 -9.46
N ALA A 185 -14.45 5.55 -10.76
CA ALA A 185 -14.63 6.68 -11.67
C ALA A 185 -15.66 7.65 -11.09
N PRO A 186 -15.45 8.98 -11.16
CA PRO A 186 -16.34 9.96 -10.52
C PRO A 186 -17.83 9.76 -10.85
N ALA A 187 -18.16 9.48 -12.12
CA ALA A 187 -19.53 9.25 -12.57
C ALA A 187 -20.17 7.93 -12.05
N ALA A 188 -19.35 7.04 -11.49
CA ALA A 188 -19.76 5.73 -10.98
C ALA A 188 -19.79 5.66 -9.44
N ARG A 189 -19.48 6.76 -8.74
CA ARG A 189 -19.49 6.81 -7.27
C ARG A 189 -20.91 6.68 -6.71
N ASP A 190 -21.00 6.44 -5.40
CA ASP A 190 -22.25 6.33 -4.63
C ASP A 190 -23.22 5.22 -5.07
N ARG A 191 -22.74 4.26 -5.87
CA ARG A 191 -23.47 3.07 -6.34
C ARG A 191 -23.07 1.77 -5.63
N GLY A 192 -22.28 1.86 -4.55
CA GLY A 192 -21.74 0.69 -3.84
C GLY A 192 -20.55 -0.01 -4.52
N LEU A 193 -20.10 0.47 -5.68
CA LEU A 193 -19.02 -0.13 -6.48
C LEU A 193 -17.72 -0.33 -5.71
N GLY A 194 -17.27 0.67 -4.93
CA GLY A 194 -16.01 0.55 -4.20
C GLY A 194 -16.03 -0.60 -3.19
N ARG A 195 -17.10 -0.73 -2.41
CA ARG A 195 -17.23 -1.80 -1.41
C ARG A 195 -17.36 -3.16 -2.08
N TRP A 196 -18.13 -3.24 -3.16
CA TRP A 196 -18.25 -4.46 -3.95
C TRP A 196 -16.90 -4.90 -4.54
N LEU A 197 -16.12 -3.97 -5.11
CA LEU A 197 -14.76 -4.24 -5.61
C LEU A 197 -13.84 -4.79 -4.52
N VAL A 198 -13.84 -4.17 -3.32
CA VAL A 198 -13.03 -4.67 -2.20
C VAL A 198 -13.48 -6.07 -1.77
N ALA A 199 -14.78 -6.31 -1.69
CA ALA A 199 -15.35 -7.63 -1.37
C ALA A 199 -14.90 -8.70 -2.37
N GLU A 200 -15.05 -8.44 -3.67
CA GLU A 200 -14.67 -9.39 -4.73
C GLU A 200 -13.16 -9.62 -4.79
N LEU A 201 -12.35 -8.57 -4.65
CA LEU A 201 -10.89 -8.68 -4.61
C LEU A 201 -10.40 -9.56 -3.46
N CYS A 202 -10.99 -9.37 -2.28
CA CYS A 202 -10.51 -9.98 -1.05
C CYS A 202 -11.10 -11.38 -0.82
N ARG A 203 -12.20 -11.74 -1.49
CA ARG A 203 -12.92 -13.02 -1.33
C ARG A 203 -12.00 -14.26 -1.45
N PRO A 204 -11.06 -14.35 -2.42
CA PRO A 204 -10.16 -15.51 -2.53
C PRO A 204 -9.19 -15.65 -1.35
N TYR A 205 -8.99 -14.57 -0.58
CA TYR A 205 -8.05 -14.49 0.54
C TYR A 205 -8.76 -14.64 1.88
N GLY A 206 -9.90 -15.33 1.92
CA GLY A 206 -10.57 -15.70 3.17
C GLY A 206 -9.60 -16.36 4.16
N GLY A 207 -9.57 -15.86 5.39
CA GLY A 207 -8.64 -16.32 6.43
C GLY A 207 -7.20 -15.79 6.31
N TRP A 208 -6.91 -14.92 5.34
CA TRP A 208 -5.71 -14.08 5.37
C TRP A 208 -5.93 -12.88 6.29
N ARG A 209 -4.84 -12.30 6.76
CA ARG A 209 -4.88 -10.99 7.43
C ARG A 209 -4.88 -9.91 6.35
N LEU A 210 -5.99 -9.20 6.22
CA LEU A 210 -6.11 -8.12 5.24
C LEU A 210 -5.92 -6.78 5.93
N LEU A 211 -4.95 -6.01 5.47
CA LEU A 211 -4.56 -4.72 6.04
C LEU A 211 -4.79 -3.63 5.01
N LEU A 212 -5.09 -2.44 5.46
CA LEU A 212 -5.11 -1.25 4.61
C LEU A 212 -4.71 -0.04 5.41
N GLU A 213 -4.26 0.97 4.70
CA GLU A 213 -4.02 2.28 5.26
C GLU A 213 -4.85 3.30 4.49
N CYS A 214 -5.53 4.20 5.20
CA CYS A 214 -6.42 5.18 4.58
C CYS A 214 -6.44 6.49 5.37
N ALA A 215 -6.90 7.57 4.73
CA ALA A 215 -7.20 8.81 5.44
C ALA A 215 -8.29 8.57 6.50
N PRO A 216 -8.27 9.26 7.65
CA PRO A 216 -9.25 9.06 8.72
C PRO A 216 -10.71 9.15 8.27
N ALA A 217 -11.00 10.05 7.32
CA ALA A 217 -12.33 10.23 6.74
C ALA A 217 -12.87 9.00 5.99
N LEU A 218 -12.00 8.09 5.55
CA LEU A 218 -12.36 6.87 4.81
C LEU A 218 -12.59 5.66 5.72
N THR A 219 -12.39 5.77 7.03
CA THR A 219 -12.61 4.64 7.96
C THR A 219 -14.05 4.15 7.94
N ALA A 220 -15.03 5.06 7.87
CA ALA A 220 -16.45 4.75 7.76
C ALA A 220 -16.81 4.05 6.42
N PHE A 221 -16.00 4.21 5.37
CA PHE A 221 -16.18 3.48 4.13
C PHE A 221 -15.90 1.98 4.32
N TYR A 222 -14.84 1.63 5.05
CA TYR A 222 -14.39 0.25 5.23
C TYR A 222 -15.08 -0.48 6.41
N GLY A 223 -15.60 0.24 7.40
CA GLY A 223 -16.27 -0.36 8.57
C GLY A 223 -17.34 -1.41 8.22
N PRO A 224 -18.28 -1.14 7.30
CA PRO A 224 -19.30 -2.12 6.90
C PRO A 224 -18.78 -3.38 6.19
N LEU A 225 -17.52 -3.38 5.75
CA LEU A 225 -16.85 -4.57 5.22
C LEU A 225 -16.18 -5.41 6.33
N GLY A 226 -16.24 -4.96 7.59
CA GLY A 226 -15.64 -5.62 8.75
C GLY A 226 -14.23 -5.15 9.09
N PHE A 227 -13.69 -4.16 8.38
CA PHE A 227 -12.39 -3.59 8.70
C PHE A 227 -12.47 -2.76 9.98
N THR A 228 -11.53 -2.99 10.90
CA THR A 228 -11.44 -2.32 12.20
C THR A 228 -10.00 -1.91 12.49
N GLN A 229 -9.79 -0.98 13.42
CA GLN A 229 -8.43 -0.61 13.82
C GLN A 229 -7.77 -1.79 14.55
N PRO A 230 -6.58 -2.26 14.12
CA PRO A 230 -5.86 -3.32 14.81
C PRO A 230 -5.32 -2.80 16.14
N ASN A 231 -5.35 -3.64 17.18
CA ASN A 231 -4.79 -3.32 18.50
C ASN A 231 -3.33 -3.76 18.65
N ASP A 232 -2.85 -4.62 17.76
CA ASP A 232 -1.58 -5.34 17.85
C ASP A 232 -0.51 -4.79 16.87
N ILE A 233 -0.86 -3.81 16.03
CA ILE A 233 0.06 -3.17 15.10
C ILE A 233 0.06 -1.66 15.38
N PRO A 234 1.23 -1.03 15.57
CA PRO A 234 1.31 0.43 15.68
C PRO A 234 0.75 1.09 14.42
N ALA A 235 -0.08 2.11 14.61
CA ALA A 235 -0.59 2.85 13.47
C ALA A 235 0.56 3.60 12.78
N PRO A 236 0.75 3.40 11.46
CA PRO A 236 1.74 4.10 10.69
C PRO A 236 1.46 5.60 10.72
N ARG A 237 2.52 6.38 10.51
CA ARG A 237 2.47 7.84 10.50
C ARG A 237 3.32 8.37 9.35
N TRP A 238 2.90 9.51 8.83
CA TRP A 238 3.73 10.31 7.95
C TRP A 238 4.64 11.20 8.77
N TRP A 239 5.89 11.29 8.34
CA TRP A 239 6.90 12.18 8.88
C TRP A 239 7.51 12.97 7.73
N VAL A 240 7.79 14.25 7.97
CA VAL A 240 8.50 15.14 7.04
C VAL A 240 9.61 15.90 7.77
N PRO A 241 10.71 16.29 7.11
CA PRO A 241 11.74 17.13 7.70
C PRO A 241 11.16 18.45 8.24
N ALA A 242 11.56 18.87 9.45
CA ALA A 242 11.03 20.08 10.07
C ALA A 242 11.54 21.38 9.40
N ASP A 243 12.71 21.33 8.76
CA ASP A 243 13.43 22.45 8.15
C ASP A 243 12.87 22.85 6.76
N ARG A 244 11.92 22.09 6.21
CA ARG A 244 11.35 22.36 4.89
C ARG A 244 9.89 22.84 4.98
N GLU A 245 9.65 24.06 4.52
CA GLU A 245 8.31 24.62 4.34
C GLU A 245 7.46 23.72 3.44
N ASN A 246 6.18 23.57 3.80
CA ASN A 246 5.21 22.67 3.16
C ASN A 246 5.26 22.76 1.62
N CYS A 247 5.90 21.79 0.95
CA CYS A 247 5.57 21.48 -0.42
C CYS A 247 4.16 20.89 -0.40
N LYS A 248 3.14 21.75 -0.56
CA LYS A 248 1.80 21.33 -0.94
C LYS A 248 1.93 20.59 -2.27
N THR A 249 1.76 19.28 -2.26
CA THR A 249 1.37 18.49 -3.43
C THR A 249 -0.14 18.48 -3.52
#